data_AF-F7G3E0-F1
#
_entry.id   AF-F7G3E0-F1
#
_cell.length_a   1.000
_cell.length_b   1.000
_cell.length_c   1.000
_cell.angle_alpha   90.00
_cell.angle_beta   90.00
_cell.angle_gamma   90.00
#
_symmetry.space_group_name_H-M   'P 1'
#
loop_
_entity.id
_entity.type
_entity.pdbx_description
1 polymer ?
#
loop_
_entity_poly.entity_id
_entity_poly.type
_entity_poly.pdbx_seq_one_letter_code
_entity_poly.pdbx_strand_id
1 'polypeptide(L)'
;MKSWLISCILVTEWLLPTSGEDCPSPPPVNNSILVGTCMEGNVLGTYICIKGYHLVGKKELLYNNTSLEWDSPAPICHLGHCPIPVLVNGHMNSSNLEPVSEGEVVTFECDTDYILKGSNWSQCQKNNMWIPPLPICSTGQCPPPRKPKLGHFKARDFNSGSNVTFYCNDGYQLIGAQSLQCMDGEWSHEPPICEKMEVKKEASCVFQENNICETVQRWIQYQKASGQTLEELKYSLEIKKLQLEKIKFS
;
A
#
# COMPACT_ATOMS: atom_id res chain seq x y z
N MET A 1 -37.88 -38.55 -34.23
CA MET A 1 -37.62 -37.12 -33.98
C MET A 1 -38.03 -36.80 -32.55
N LYS A 2 -37.07 -36.79 -31.62
CA LYS A 2 -37.26 -36.24 -30.28
C LYS A 2 -36.18 -35.18 -30.11
N SER A 3 -36.57 -33.92 -30.31
CA SER A 3 -35.75 -32.76 -30.00
C SER A 3 -35.99 -32.44 -28.53
N TRP A 4 -34.94 -32.41 -27.72
CA TRP A 4 -35.02 -32.02 -26.32
C TRP A 4 -34.37 -30.65 -26.17
N LEU A 5 -35.15 -29.66 -25.72
CA LEU A 5 -34.63 -28.37 -25.26
C LEU A 5 -34.20 -28.55 -23.80
N ILE A 6 -32.90 -28.64 -23.55
CA ILE A 6 -32.36 -28.56 -22.18
C ILE A 6 -32.37 -27.08 -21.81
N SER A 7 -33.38 -26.66 -21.03
CA SER A 7 -33.37 -25.39 -20.32
C SER A 7 -33.12 -25.68 -18.84
N CYS A 8 -32.04 -25.14 -18.29
CA CYS A 8 -31.85 -25.07 -16.85
C CYS A 8 -31.53 -23.64 -16.45
N ILE A 9 -32.55 -22.96 -15.93
CA ILE A 9 -32.39 -21.81 -15.03
C ILE A 9 -32.10 -22.40 -13.64
N LEU A 10 -31.21 -21.75 -12.90
CA LEU A 10 -30.75 -22.12 -11.56
C LEU A 10 -31.89 -22.47 -10.59
N VAL A 11 -31.53 -23.31 -9.60
CA VAL A 11 -32.20 -23.59 -8.30
C VAL A 11 -32.94 -24.95 -8.24
N THR A 12 -32.23 -25.91 -7.63
CA THR A 12 -32.73 -27.04 -6.82
C THR A 12 -34.03 -27.71 -7.26
N GLU A 13 -33.95 -28.81 -8.03
CA GLU A 13 -34.72 -30.05 -7.81
C GLU A 13 -34.44 -31.06 -8.92
N TRP A 14 -34.18 -32.31 -8.52
CA TRP A 14 -33.97 -33.43 -9.43
C TRP A 14 -35.32 -33.96 -9.92
N LEU A 15 -35.53 -33.96 -11.23
CA LEU A 15 -36.49 -34.87 -11.87
C LEU A 15 -35.82 -35.53 -13.08
N LEU A 16 -35.24 -36.70 -12.84
CA LEU A 16 -34.86 -37.67 -13.86
C LEU A 16 -36.10 -38.38 -14.39
N PRO A 17 -36.22 -38.61 -15.71
CA PRO A 17 -36.85 -39.81 -16.24
C PRO A 17 -35.77 -40.79 -16.71
N THR A 18 -35.79 -41.99 -16.15
CA THR A 18 -34.92 -43.12 -16.48
C THR A 18 -35.24 -43.71 -17.86
N SER A 19 -34.29 -43.66 -18.80
CA SER A 19 -33.96 -44.76 -19.72
C SER A 19 -32.71 -44.43 -20.57
N GLY A 20 -31.58 -45.07 -20.22
CA GLY A 20 -30.57 -45.58 -21.14
C GLY A 20 -29.78 -44.59 -22.01
N GLU A 21 -28.78 -43.93 -21.41
CA GLU A 21 -27.41 -43.69 -21.91
C GLU A 21 -26.79 -42.63 -21.01
N ASP A 22 -25.78 -43.00 -20.21
CA ASP A 22 -24.99 -42.07 -19.39
C ASP A 22 -24.17 -41.16 -20.32
N CYS A 23 -24.80 -40.10 -20.84
CA CYS A 23 -24.10 -39.14 -21.68
C CYS A 23 -23.08 -38.36 -20.81
N PRO A 24 -21.80 -38.32 -21.21
CA PRO A 24 -20.78 -37.54 -20.50
C PRO A 24 -21.10 -36.05 -20.60
N SER A 25 -21.15 -35.36 -19.45
CA SER A 25 -21.38 -33.92 -19.39
C SER A 25 -20.08 -33.13 -19.62
N PRO A 26 -20.08 -32.07 -20.45
CA PRO A 26 -18.95 -31.15 -20.56
C PRO A 26 -18.61 -30.49 -19.21
N PRO A 27 -17.34 -30.07 -19.00
CA PRO A 27 -16.94 -29.38 -17.77
C PRO A 27 -17.70 -28.05 -17.58
N PRO A 28 -18.16 -27.71 -16.36
CA PRO A 28 -18.84 -26.43 -16.15
C PRO A 28 -17.87 -25.25 -16.31
N VAL A 29 -18.33 -24.17 -16.96
CA VAL A 29 -17.56 -22.93 -17.15
C VAL A 29 -18.33 -21.78 -16.48
N ASN A 30 -17.65 -21.05 -15.59
CA ASN A 30 -18.26 -19.90 -14.90
C ASN A 30 -18.65 -18.79 -15.90
N ASN A 31 -19.75 -18.10 -15.60
CA ASN A 31 -20.27 -17.00 -16.44
C ASN A 31 -20.61 -17.45 -17.86
N SER A 32 -21.03 -18.70 -18.02
CA SER A 32 -21.43 -19.29 -19.30
C SER A 32 -22.75 -20.06 -19.20
N ILE A 33 -23.38 -20.24 -20.35
CA ILE A 33 -24.52 -21.10 -20.60
C ILE A 33 -24.00 -22.27 -21.44
N LEU A 34 -24.22 -23.50 -20.97
CA LEU A 34 -23.87 -24.71 -21.70
C LEU A 34 -25.11 -25.29 -22.38
N VAL A 35 -25.06 -25.41 -23.70
CA VAL A 35 -26.09 -26.08 -24.51
C VAL A 35 -25.51 -27.40 -25.01
N GLY A 36 -26.05 -28.51 -24.52
CA GLY A 36 -25.57 -29.85 -24.87
C GLY A 36 -26.56 -30.61 -25.75
N THR A 37 -26.05 -31.35 -26.73
CA THR A 37 -26.81 -32.36 -27.48
C THR A 37 -26.09 -33.71 -27.42
N CYS A 38 -26.82 -34.79 -27.13
CA CYS A 38 -26.33 -36.17 -27.16
C CYS A 38 -27.17 -36.96 -28.16
N MET A 39 -26.57 -37.43 -29.25
CA MET A 39 -27.24 -38.25 -30.28
C MET A 39 -26.35 -39.44 -30.65
N GLU A 40 -26.85 -40.67 -30.45
CA GLU A 40 -26.19 -41.92 -30.89
C GLU A 40 -24.69 -41.97 -30.52
N GLY A 41 -24.36 -41.67 -29.26
CA GLY A 41 -23.00 -41.62 -28.74
C GLY A 41 -22.22 -40.35 -29.04
N ASN A 42 -22.63 -39.50 -29.99
CA ASN A 42 -21.96 -38.23 -30.23
C ASN A 42 -22.48 -37.16 -29.26
N VAL A 43 -21.60 -36.63 -28.42
CA VAL A 43 -21.91 -35.52 -27.52
C VAL A 43 -21.23 -34.25 -28.01
N LEU A 44 -22.05 -33.20 -28.19
CA LEU A 44 -21.61 -31.85 -28.51
C LEU A 44 -22.05 -30.91 -27.40
N GLY A 45 -21.09 -30.23 -26.77
CA GLY A 45 -21.34 -29.14 -25.83
C GLY A 45 -20.96 -27.80 -26.46
N THR A 46 -21.91 -26.87 -26.54
CA THR A 46 -21.68 -25.49 -27.00
C THR A 46 -21.75 -24.53 -25.82
N TYR A 47 -20.67 -23.77 -25.60
CA TYR A 47 -20.60 -22.74 -24.57
C TYR A 47 -20.96 -21.37 -25.14
N ILE A 48 -21.77 -20.64 -24.38
CA ILE A 48 -22.19 -19.28 -24.68
C ILE A 48 -21.93 -18.43 -23.44
N CYS A 49 -21.03 -17.45 -23.52
CA CYS A 49 -20.77 -16.58 -22.37
C CYS A 49 -21.97 -15.65 -22.10
N ILE A 50 -22.25 -15.38 -20.83
CA ILE A 50 -23.27 -14.39 -20.44
C ILE A 50 -22.85 -12.98 -20.88
N LYS A 51 -23.81 -12.05 -21.00
CA LYS A 51 -23.55 -10.68 -21.47
C LYS A 51 -22.42 -10.03 -20.65
N GLY A 52 -21.43 -9.45 -21.36
CA GLY A 52 -20.25 -8.80 -20.77
C GLY A 52 -19.01 -9.69 -20.70
N TYR A 53 -19.14 -10.99 -21.00
CA TYR A 53 -18.03 -11.94 -21.04
C TYR A 53 -17.74 -12.39 -22.47
N HIS A 54 -16.46 -12.52 -22.80
CA HIS A 54 -15.95 -13.02 -24.07
C HIS A 54 -15.41 -14.45 -23.91
N LEU A 55 -15.71 -15.30 -24.90
CA LEU A 55 -15.29 -16.69 -24.94
C LEU A 55 -13.86 -16.80 -25.46
N VAL A 56 -12.95 -17.35 -24.65
CA VAL A 56 -11.57 -17.67 -25.00
C VAL A 56 -11.42 -19.18 -25.09
N GLY A 57 -11.06 -19.70 -26.27
CA GLY A 57 -10.93 -21.14 -26.53
C GLY A 57 -11.98 -21.66 -27.52
N LYS A 58 -12.12 -22.99 -27.60
CA LYS A 58 -13.06 -23.63 -28.53
C LYS A 58 -14.48 -23.58 -27.94
N LYS A 59 -15.41 -22.92 -28.65
CA LYS A 59 -16.81 -22.79 -28.22
C LYS A 59 -17.60 -24.10 -28.21
N GLU A 60 -17.16 -25.08 -28.98
CA GLU A 60 -17.83 -26.35 -29.21
C GLU A 60 -16.89 -27.49 -28.84
N LEU A 61 -17.26 -28.28 -27.84
CA LEU A 61 -16.51 -29.47 -27.43
C LEU A 61 -17.21 -30.72 -27.91
N LEU A 62 -16.44 -31.62 -28.49
CA LEU A 62 -16.89 -32.94 -28.94
C LEU A 62 -16.33 -33.99 -27.98
N TYR A 63 -17.20 -34.88 -27.50
CA TYR A 63 -16.76 -36.01 -26.70
C TYR A 63 -16.26 -37.13 -27.60
N ASN A 64 -15.04 -37.60 -27.36
CA ASN A 64 -14.46 -38.72 -28.08
C ASN A 64 -14.73 -40.03 -27.32
N ASN A 65 -15.62 -40.88 -27.85
CA ASN A 65 -15.97 -42.17 -27.26
C ASN A 65 -14.82 -43.18 -27.22
N THR A 66 -13.79 -43.01 -28.06
CA THR A 66 -12.65 -43.93 -28.13
C THR A 66 -11.60 -43.58 -27.07
N SER A 67 -11.32 -42.29 -26.87
CA SER A 67 -10.35 -41.82 -25.87
C SER A 67 -10.98 -41.47 -24.52
N LEU A 68 -12.31 -41.48 -24.43
CA LEU A 68 -13.09 -41.07 -23.25
C LEU A 68 -12.77 -39.63 -22.76
N GLU A 69 -12.34 -38.76 -23.68
CA GLU A 69 -11.92 -37.38 -23.39
C GLU A 69 -12.60 -36.38 -24.33
N TRP A 70 -12.63 -35.11 -23.92
CA TRP A 70 -13.05 -34.00 -24.77
C TRP A 70 -11.96 -33.65 -25.78
N ASP A 71 -12.37 -33.32 -27.00
CA ASP A 71 -11.46 -32.98 -28.10
C ASP A 71 -10.65 -31.69 -27.86
N SER A 72 -11.03 -30.88 -26.88
CA SER A 72 -10.36 -29.66 -26.48
C SER A 72 -10.66 -29.33 -25.01
N PRO A 73 -9.78 -28.58 -24.33
CA PRO A 73 -10.06 -28.08 -22.98
C PRO A 73 -11.25 -27.12 -23.01
N ALA A 74 -11.98 -27.05 -21.89
CA ALA A 74 -13.14 -26.17 -21.77
C ALA A 74 -12.75 -24.69 -21.97
N PRO A 75 -13.56 -23.92 -22.73
CA PRO A 75 -13.29 -22.51 -22.96
C PRO A 75 -13.46 -21.72 -21.67
N ILE A 76 -12.90 -20.52 -21.62
CA ILE A 76 -13.00 -19.64 -20.47
C ILE A 76 -13.76 -18.38 -20.87
N CYS A 77 -14.79 -18.04 -20.10
CA CYS A 77 -15.49 -16.76 -20.23
C CYS A 77 -14.78 -15.71 -19.38
N HIS A 78 -14.00 -14.84 -20.02
CA HIS A 78 -13.35 -13.69 -19.36
C HIS A 78 -14.19 -12.44 -19.54
N LEU A 79 -14.15 -11.50 -18.60
CA LEU A 79 -14.55 -10.13 -18.92
C LEU A 79 -13.61 -9.66 -20.04
N GLY A 80 -14.16 -9.30 -21.21
CA GLY A 80 -13.37 -8.79 -22.34
C GLY A 80 -12.99 -7.32 -22.20
N HIS A 81 -13.23 -6.73 -21.03
CA HIS A 81 -13.11 -5.30 -20.77
C HIS A 81 -12.62 -5.09 -19.33
N CYS A 82 -11.93 -3.98 -19.09
CA CYS A 82 -11.61 -3.57 -17.74
C CYS A 82 -12.87 -3.10 -16.99
N PRO A 83 -12.92 -3.29 -15.66
CA PRO A 83 -14.03 -2.77 -14.86
C PRO A 83 -14.11 -1.24 -15.02
N ILE A 84 -15.33 -0.72 -15.21
CA ILE A 84 -15.57 0.72 -15.33
C ILE A 84 -15.04 1.41 -14.07
N PRO A 85 -14.07 2.33 -14.19
CA PRO A 85 -13.51 3.03 -13.04
C PRO A 85 -14.58 3.86 -12.33
N VAL A 86 -14.69 3.68 -11.01
CA VAL A 86 -15.50 4.56 -10.16
C VAL A 86 -14.55 5.36 -9.28
N LEU A 87 -14.49 6.66 -9.51
CA LEU A 87 -13.74 7.60 -8.67
C LEU A 87 -14.71 8.30 -7.72
N VAL A 88 -14.39 8.30 -6.43
CA VAL A 88 -15.15 9.08 -5.44
C VAL A 88 -14.66 10.52 -5.51
N ASN A 89 -15.58 11.48 -5.68
CA ASN A 89 -15.27 12.90 -5.88
C ASN A 89 -14.41 13.16 -7.13
N GLY A 90 -14.65 12.39 -8.18
CA GLY A 90 -14.01 12.55 -9.48
C GLY A 90 -14.75 11.77 -10.54
N HIS A 91 -14.32 11.95 -11.78
CA HIS A 91 -14.93 11.33 -12.93
C HIS A 91 -13.88 10.94 -13.97
N MET A 92 -14.25 9.97 -14.79
CA MET A 92 -13.50 9.56 -15.96
C MET A 92 -13.91 10.47 -17.13
N ASN A 93 -12.93 10.99 -17.86
CA ASN A 93 -13.17 11.84 -19.02
C ASN A 93 -13.43 10.98 -20.28
N SER A 94 -14.43 10.09 -20.19
CA SER A 94 -14.92 9.27 -21.29
C SER A 94 -16.39 9.57 -21.56
N SER A 95 -16.71 9.88 -22.81
CA SER A 95 -18.06 10.26 -23.24
C SER A 95 -19.05 9.09 -23.27
N ASN A 96 -18.57 7.84 -23.15
CA ASN A 96 -19.41 6.64 -23.23
C ASN A 96 -19.31 5.84 -21.93
N LEU A 97 -20.46 5.51 -21.32
CA LEU A 97 -20.62 4.50 -20.25
C LEU A 97 -20.37 3.06 -20.75
N GLU A 98 -19.54 2.91 -21.79
CA GLU A 98 -19.21 1.63 -22.40
C GLU A 98 -18.01 0.99 -21.68
N PRO A 99 -17.99 -0.35 -21.56
CA PRO A 99 -16.85 -1.06 -20.99
C PRO A 99 -15.57 -0.78 -21.79
N VAL A 100 -14.46 -0.49 -21.09
CA VAL A 100 -13.19 -0.11 -21.73
C VAL A 100 -12.47 -1.36 -22.21
N SER A 101 -12.15 -1.39 -23.51
CA SER A 101 -11.50 -2.53 -24.17
C SER A 101 -10.02 -2.61 -23.86
N GLU A 102 -9.43 -3.80 -24.01
CA GLU A 102 -7.98 -3.99 -23.89
C GLU A 102 -7.21 -3.02 -24.80
N GLY A 103 -6.21 -2.34 -24.24
CA GLY A 103 -5.37 -1.37 -24.93
C GLY A 103 -5.88 0.07 -24.91
N GLU A 104 -7.13 0.31 -24.54
CA GLU A 104 -7.69 1.65 -24.43
C GLU A 104 -7.13 2.42 -23.23
N VAL A 105 -6.88 3.72 -23.44
CA VAL A 105 -6.36 4.64 -22.45
C VAL A 105 -7.45 5.62 -22.08
N VAL A 106 -7.61 5.84 -20.79
CA VAL A 106 -8.65 6.69 -20.23
C VAL A 106 -8.02 7.69 -19.28
N THR A 107 -8.60 8.88 -19.20
CA THR A 107 -8.13 9.96 -18.33
C THR A 107 -9.13 10.24 -17.23
N PHE A 108 -8.63 10.78 -16.12
CA PHE A 108 -9.39 11.05 -14.92
C PHE A 108 -9.24 12.50 -14.49
N GLU A 109 -10.31 13.02 -13.92
CA GLU A 109 -10.38 14.37 -13.38
C GLU A 109 -11.10 14.33 -12.02
N CYS A 110 -10.61 15.10 -11.06
CA CYS A 110 -11.26 15.20 -9.76
C CYS A 110 -12.28 16.35 -9.77
N ASP A 111 -13.31 16.21 -8.94
CA ASP A 111 -14.31 17.25 -8.78
C ASP A 111 -13.69 18.49 -8.11
N THR A 112 -14.39 19.62 -8.18
CA THR A 112 -13.92 20.88 -7.58
C THR A 112 -13.54 20.71 -6.11
N ASP A 113 -12.41 21.29 -5.70
CA ASP A 113 -11.80 21.20 -4.36
C ASP A 113 -11.14 19.86 -4.01
N TYR A 114 -11.02 18.93 -4.97
CA TYR A 114 -10.26 17.69 -4.83
C TYR A 114 -9.00 17.69 -5.70
N ILE A 115 -7.93 17.11 -5.16
CA ILE A 115 -6.63 16.98 -5.79
C ILE A 115 -6.45 15.52 -6.25
N LEU A 116 -6.02 15.35 -7.51
CA LEU A 116 -5.75 14.05 -8.10
C LEU A 116 -4.42 13.50 -7.60
N LYS A 117 -4.46 12.37 -6.89
CA LYS A 117 -3.28 11.61 -6.50
C LYS A 117 -3.05 10.42 -7.40
N GLY A 118 -1.83 10.29 -7.90
CA GLY A 118 -1.43 9.22 -8.82
C GLY A 118 -1.41 9.70 -10.26
N SER A 119 -1.56 8.78 -11.20
CA SER A 119 -1.58 9.10 -12.63
C SER A 119 -2.97 9.55 -13.06
N ASN A 120 -3.07 10.67 -13.78
CA ASN A 120 -4.33 11.15 -14.36
C ASN A 120 -4.81 10.34 -15.57
N TRP A 121 -4.15 9.23 -15.88
CA TRP A 121 -4.49 8.32 -16.96
C TRP A 121 -4.25 6.87 -16.54
N SER A 122 -5.00 5.95 -17.13
CA SER A 122 -4.77 4.52 -16.99
C SER A 122 -5.10 3.79 -18.29
N GLN A 123 -4.39 2.69 -18.55
CA GLN A 123 -4.64 1.82 -19.70
C GLN A 123 -5.20 0.47 -19.25
N CYS A 124 -6.21 -0.02 -19.97
CA CYS A 124 -6.72 -1.36 -19.77
C CYS A 124 -5.75 -2.40 -20.34
N GLN A 125 -5.19 -3.26 -19.48
CA GLN A 125 -4.25 -4.31 -19.89
C GLN A 125 -4.96 -5.65 -20.16
N LYS A 126 -4.24 -6.59 -20.80
CA LYS A 126 -4.77 -7.92 -21.20
C LYS A 126 -5.31 -8.77 -20.05
N ASN A 127 -4.87 -8.47 -18.82
CA ASN A 127 -5.31 -9.12 -17.59
C ASN A 127 -6.47 -8.37 -16.92
N ASN A 128 -7.13 -7.47 -17.65
CA ASN A 128 -8.21 -6.60 -17.16
C ASN A 128 -7.81 -5.72 -15.97
N MET A 129 -6.52 -5.38 -15.87
CA MET A 129 -6.01 -4.47 -14.86
C MET A 129 -5.76 -3.08 -15.46
N TRP A 130 -6.08 -2.08 -14.65
CA TRP A 130 -5.73 -0.69 -14.90
C TRP A 130 -4.26 -0.45 -14.57
N ILE A 131 -3.47 -0.08 -15.58
CA ILE A 131 -2.06 0.26 -15.41
C ILE A 131 -1.77 1.62 -16.06
N PRO A 132 -1.25 2.60 -15.29
CA PRO A 132 -1.02 2.57 -13.84
C PRO A 132 -2.33 2.45 -13.03
N PRO A 133 -2.28 2.10 -11.73
CA PRO A 133 -3.48 2.01 -10.89
C PRO A 133 -4.32 3.29 -10.92
N LEU A 134 -5.64 3.13 -10.76
CA LEU A 134 -6.59 4.24 -10.78
C LEU A 134 -6.21 5.32 -9.74
N PRO A 135 -6.34 6.62 -10.09
CA PRO A 135 -6.01 7.69 -9.17
C PRO A 135 -7.06 7.85 -8.07
N ILE A 136 -6.67 8.57 -7.01
CA ILE A 136 -7.53 8.88 -5.86
C ILE A 136 -7.74 10.39 -5.80
N CYS A 137 -8.99 10.82 -5.70
CA CYS A 137 -9.34 12.21 -5.46
C CYS A 137 -9.48 12.46 -3.96
N SER A 138 -8.64 13.33 -3.39
CA SER A 138 -8.70 13.70 -1.98
C SER A 138 -8.71 15.21 -1.82
N THR A 139 -9.21 15.71 -0.68
CA THR A 139 -9.29 17.15 -0.40
C THR A 139 -7.93 17.82 -0.18
N GLY A 140 -6.82 17.09 -0.39
CA GLY A 140 -5.47 17.54 -0.03
C GLY A 140 -5.27 17.75 1.48
N GLN A 141 -6.26 17.41 2.30
CA GLN A 141 -6.19 17.56 3.75
C GLN A 141 -5.48 16.35 4.36
N CYS A 142 -4.45 16.61 5.15
CA CYS A 142 -3.72 15.57 5.84
C CYS A 142 -4.54 15.00 7.00
N PRO A 143 -4.41 13.70 7.28
CA PRO A 143 -5.03 13.12 8.48
C PRO A 143 -4.45 13.79 9.73
N PRO A 144 -5.24 13.99 10.81
CA PRO A 144 -4.71 14.50 12.06
C PRO A 144 -3.50 13.67 12.52
N PRO A 145 -2.35 14.29 12.80
CA PRO A 145 -1.14 13.55 13.12
C PRO A 145 -1.26 12.89 14.49
N ARG A 146 -0.54 11.78 14.67
CA ARG A 146 -0.52 11.07 15.95
C ARG A 146 0.13 11.94 17.02
N LYS A 147 -0.55 12.07 18.16
CA LYS A 147 -0.02 12.79 19.32
C LYS A 147 1.17 12.02 19.94
N PRO A 148 2.33 12.66 20.17
CA PRO A 148 3.44 12.03 20.87
C PRO A 148 3.05 11.65 22.30
N LYS A 149 3.52 10.50 22.79
CA LYS A 149 3.42 10.17 24.22
C LYS A 149 4.22 11.19 25.01
N LEU A 150 3.64 11.76 26.07
CA LEU A 150 4.30 12.78 26.91
C LEU A 150 4.67 14.06 26.14
N GLY A 151 3.90 14.37 25.10
CA GLY A 151 3.97 15.61 24.35
C GLY A 151 2.60 16.06 23.86
N HIS A 152 2.60 17.15 23.10
CA HIS A 152 1.43 17.72 22.46
C HIS A 152 1.82 18.39 21.14
N PHE A 153 0.83 18.75 20.32
CA PHE A 153 1.06 19.50 19.10
C PHE A 153 0.05 20.65 19.00
N LYS A 154 0.43 21.66 18.24
CA LYS A 154 -0.41 22.82 17.91
C LYS A 154 -0.56 22.92 16.41
N ALA A 155 -1.81 23.03 15.96
CA ALA A 155 -2.18 23.15 14.56
C ALA A 155 -3.35 24.14 14.43
N ARG A 156 -3.42 24.86 13.30
CA ARG A 156 -4.58 25.72 12.95
C ARG A 156 -5.64 24.91 12.21
N ASP A 157 -5.19 24.11 11.25
CA ASP A 157 -5.96 23.20 10.41
C ASP A 157 -4.98 22.14 9.84
N PHE A 158 -5.48 21.24 8.99
CA PHE A 158 -4.69 20.18 8.37
C PHE A 158 -4.71 20.24 6.84
N ASN A 159 -5.03 21.41 6.26
CA ASN A 159 -5.15 21.56 4.81
C ASN A 159 -3.77 21.47 4.12
N SER A 160 -3.75 21.22 2.81
CA SER A 160 -2.50 21.27 2.03
C SER A 160 -1.80 22.62 2.23
N GLY A 161 -0.50 22.59 2.51
CA GLY A 161 0.33 23.74 2.85
C GLY A 161 0.41 24.08 4.34
N SER A 162 -0.47 23.55 5.19
CA SER A 162 -0.51 23.87 6.62
C SER A 162 0.58 23.17 7.43
N ASN A 163 0.98 23.82 8.53
CA ASN A 163 2.04 23.34 9.42
C ASN A 163 1.51 22.96 10.81
N VAL A 164 2.07 21.86 11.34
CA VAL A 164 1.82 21.38 12.70
C VAL A 164 3.13 21.38 13.47
N THR A 165 3.15 21.99 14.65
CA THR A 165 4.35 22.05 15.50
C THR A 165 4.17 21.19 16.74
N PHE A 166 5.18 20.39 17.06
CA PHE A 166 5.19 19.44 18.17
C PHE A 166 6.03 19.97 19.34
N TYR A 167 5.62 19.59 20.54
CA TYR A 167 6.21 19.98 21.81
C TYR A 167 6.23 18.78 22.75
N CYS A 168 7.32 18.61 23.50
CA CYS A 168 7.40 17.61 24.56
C CYS A 168 7.12 18.27 25.92
N ASN A 169 6.64 17.48 26.87
CA ASN A 169 6.45 17.93 28.24
C ASN A 169 7.81 18.17 28.93
N ASP A 170 7.80 18.90 30.04
CA ASP A 170 9.01 19.20 30.80
C ASP A 170 9.79 17.94 31.18
N GLY A 171 11.12 17.98 30.96
CA GLY A 171 12.00 16.84 31.21
C GLY A 171 12.07 15.83 30.07
N TYR A 172 11.44 16.10 28.92
CA TYR A 172 11.52 15.27 27.71
C TYR A 172 12.08 16.07 26.54
N GLN A 173 12.87 15.40 25.70
CA GLN A 173 13.42 15.94 24.47
C GLN A 173 12.69 15.37 23.26
N LEU A 174 12.46 16.23 22.27
CA LEU A 174 11.84 15.88 21.00
C LEU A 174 12.88 15.24 20.07
N ILE A 175 12.58 14.03 19.61
CA ILE A 175 13.41 13.28 18.66
C ILE A 175 12.64 13.18 17.34
N GLY A 176 13.21 13.75 16.28
CA GLY A 176 12.60 13.83 14.96
C GLY A 176 12.29 15.27 14.52
N ALA A 177 11.42 15.43 13.53
CA ALA A 177 11.03 16.73 13.01
C ALA A 177 10.10 17.48 13.98
N GLN A 178 10.48 18.69 14.40
CA GLN A 178 9.66 19.52 15.28
C GLN A 178 8.38 20.03 14.59
N SER A 179 8.41 20.20 13.28
CA SER A 179 7.27 20.67 12.49
C SER A 179 7.02 19.77 11.29
N LEU A 180 5.75 19.47 11.04
CA LEU A 180 5.29 18.76 9.85
C LEU A 180 4.52 19.71 8.95
N GLN A 181 4.80 19.67 7.65
CA GLN A 181 4.01 20.36 6.63
C GLN A 181 3.11 19.37 5.90
N CYS A 182 1.86 19.74 5.68
CA CYS A 182 0.94 18.95 4.86
C CYS A 182 1.22 19.25 3.38
N MET A 183 1.56 18.22 2.61
CA MET A 183 1.76 18.27 1.17
C MET A 183 0.72 17.37 0.52
N ASP A 184 -0.35 18.00 0.02
CA ASP A 184 -1.45 17.35 -0.69
C ASP A 184 -2.01 16.13 0.05
N GLY A 185 -2.21 16.21 1.36
CA GLY A 185 -2.78 15.13 2.15
C GLY A 185 -1.76 14.11 2.68
N GLU A 186 -0.47 14.31 2.46
CA GLU A 186 0.61 13.59 3.13
C GLU A 186 1.49 14.51 3.97
N TRP A 187 1.91 14.04 5.15
CA TRP A 187 2.82 14.80 6.00
C TRP A 187 4.26 14.69 5.49
N SER A 188 4.99 15.81 5.53
CA SER A 188 6.39 15.90 5.10
C SER A 188 7.35 14.90 5.77
N HIS A 189 7.05 14.52 7.01
CA HIS A 189 7.86 13.64 7.85
C HIS A 189 6.94 12.87 8.80
N GLU A 190 7.47 11.84 9.44
CA GLU A 190 6.75 11.12 10.50
C GLU A 190 6.66 11.97 11.79
N PRO A 191 5.60 11.79 12.61
CA PRO A 191 5.47 12.48 13.89
C PRO A 191 6.65 12.17 14.83
N PRO A 192 7.21 13.19 15.51
CA PRO A 192 8.33 12.98 16.42
C PRO A 192 7.91 12.24 17.69
N ILE A 193 8.91 11.70 18.40
CA ILE A 193 8.74 11.06 19.70
C ILE A 193 9.34 11.93 20.81
N CYS A 194 8.79 11.81 22.02
CA CYS A 194 9.33 12.48 23.20
C CYS A 194 10.03 11.44 24.08
N GLU A 195 11.34 11.61 24.26
CA GLU A 195 12.16 10.75 25.10
C GLU A 195 12.61 11.49 26.35
N LYS A 196 12.76 10.79 27.47
CA LYS A 196 13.15 11.42 28.73
C LYS A 196 14.56 11.98 28.58
N MET A 197 14.77 13.22 29.01
CA MET A 197 16.11 13.78 29.10
C MET A 197 16.88 13.03 30.19
N GLU A 198 17.75 12.11 29.77
CA GLU A 198 18.83 11.63 30.63
C GLU A 198 19.71 12.84 30.94
N VAL A 199 19.55 13.42 32.13
CA VAL A 199 20.51 14.38 32.66
C VAL A 199 21.85 13.63 32.66
N LYS A 200 22.74 13.97 31.71
CA LYS A 200 24.11 13.49 31.74
C LYS A 200 24.65 13.92 33.10
N LYS A 201 24.69 12.99 34.06
CA LYS A 201 25.39 13.23 35.32
C LYS A 201 26.79 13.65 34.93
N GLU A 202 27.11 14.92 35.18
CA GLU A 202 28.49 15.36 35.15
C GLU A 202 29.30 14.35 35.96
N ALA A 203 30.46 13.94 35.44
CA ALA A 203 31.29 12.93 36.08
C ALA A 203 31.49 13.28 37.55
N SER A 204 30.82 12.56 38.43
CA SER A 204 30.96 12.74 39.88
C SER A 204 32.28 12.09 40.27
N CYS A 205 33.27 12.90 40.64
CA CYS A 205 34.55 12.40 41.16
C CYS A 205 34.28 11.55 42.41
N VAL A 206 34.65 10.27 42.37
CA VAL A 206 34.64 9.40 43.56
C VAL A 206 35.94 9.63 44.30
N PHE A 207 35.85 10.10 45.55
CA PHE A 207 36.98 10.30 46.44
C PHE A 207 37.56 8.94 46.87
N GLN A 208 38.73 8.61 46.33
CA GLN A 208 39.63 7.63 46.93
C GLN A 208 41.01 8.29 47.01
N GLU A 209 41.72 8.03 48.11
CA GLU A 209 42.96 8.73 48.49
C GLU A 209 44.02 8.66 47.38
N ASN A 210 44.58 9.82 47.01
CA ASN A 210 45.52 10.08 45.90
C ASN A 210 44.98 10.04 44.46
N ASN A 211 43.76 10.53 44.21
CA ASN A 211 43.21 10.64 42.86
C ASN A 211 43.60 11.96 42.15
N ILE A 212 44.08 11.86 40.90
CA ILE A 212 44.29 12.93 39.92
C ILE A 212 43.08 13.91 39.81
N CYS A 213 41.89 13.47 40.20
CA CYS A 213 40.67 14.26 40.28
C CYS A 213 40.79 15.53 41.14
N GLU A 214 41.44 15.51 42.32
CA GLU A 214 41.57 16.73 43.14
C GLU A 214 42.41 17.80 42.43
N THR A 215 43.49 17.37 41.78
CA THR A 215 44.37 18.22 40.99
C THR A 215 43.64 18.81 39.79
N VAL A 216 42.85 18.00 39.09
CA VAL A 216 42.04 18.44 37.93
C VAL A 216 40.94 19.40 38.39
N GLN A 217 40.26 19.13 39.51
CA GLN A 217 39.22 20.01 40.06
C GLN A 217 39.80 21.36 40.49
N ARG A 218 40.93 21.38 41.20
CA ARG A 218 41.62 22.63 41.57
C ARG A 218 42.05 23.42 40.32
N TRP A 219 42.56 22.74 39.30
CA TRP A 219 42.95 23.38 38.05
C TRP A 219 41.74 23.97 37.31
N ILE A 220 40.61 23.26 37.23
CA ILE A 220 39.37 23.77 36.63
C ILE A 220 38.87 25.02 37.39
N GLN A 221 38.88 25.00 38.72
CA GLN A 221 38.46 26.14 39.55
C GLN A 221 39.37 27.35 39.34
N TYR A 222 40.69 27.15 39.27
CA TYR A 222 41.65 28.23 39.00
C TYR A 222 41.44 28.88 37.62
N GLN A 223 41.20 28.08 36.58
CA GLN A 223 40.97 28.60 35.23
C GLN A 223 39.62 29.32 35.11
N LYS A 224 38.58 28.82 35.80
CA LYS A 224 37.30 29.54 35.93
C LYS A 224 37.46 30.88 36.63
N ALA A 225 38.26 30.95 37.70
CA ALA A 225 38.57 32.21 38.39
C ALA A 225 39.40 33.18 37.52
N SER A 226 40.12 32.65 36.53
CA SER A 226 40.88 33.44 35.54
C SER A 226 40.04 33.87 34.33
N GLY A 227 38.72 33.63 34.33
CA GLY A 227 37.80 34.09 33.28
C GLY A 227 37.72 33.21 32.03
N GLN A 228 38.28 32.00 32.03
CA GLN A 228 38.19 31.10 30.88
C GLN A 228 36.79 30.51 30.69
N THR A 229 36.37 30.40 29.44
CA THR A 229 35.11 29.76 29.04
C THR A 229 35.20 28.24 29.14
N LEU A 230 34.04 27.58 29.17
CA LEU A 230 33.96 26.11 29.25
C LEU A 230 34.58 25.42 28.01
N GLU A 231 34.53 26.07 26.85
CA GLU A 231 35.10 25.54 25.60
C GLU A 231 36.64 25.60 25.61
N GLU A 232 37.22 26.72 26.06
CA GLU A 232 38.67 26.88 26.21
C GLU A 232 39.26 25.89 27.22
N LEU A 233 38.52 25.66 28.32
CA LEU A 233 38.86 24.66 29.33
C LEU A 233 38.90 23.24 28.76
N LYS A 234 37.91 22.86 27.94
CA LYS A 234 37.88 21.54 27.27
C LYS A 234 39.08 21.36 26.34
N TYR A 235 39.40 22.39 25.55
CA TYR A 235 40.53 22.35 24.63
C TYR A 235 41.87 22.20 25.38
N SER A 236 42.05 22.94 26.48
CA SER A 236 43.27 22.87 27.30
C SER A 236 43.44 21.50 27.99
N LEU A 237 42.35 20.87 28.43
CA LEU A 237 42.37 19.51 28.98
C LEU A 237 42.75 18.46 27.94
N GLU A 238 42.23 18.56 26.70
CA GLU A 238 42.56 17.61 25.64
C GLU A 238 44.04 17.72 25.24
N ILE A 239 44.61 18.93 25.18
CA ILE A 239 46.06 19.12 24.95
C ILE A 239 46.87 18.46 26.06
N LYS A 240 46.53 18.69 27.33
CA LYS A 240 47.24 18.08 28.47
C LYS A 240 47.15 16.55 28.45
N LYS A 241 46.02 16.00 28.06
CA LYS A 241 45.83 14.55 27.88
C LYS A 241 46.77 14.00 26.81
N LEU A 242 46.82 14.63 25.63
CA LEU A 242 47.73 14.22 24.54
C LEU A 242 49.21 14.30 24.94
N GLN A 243 49.59 15.29 25.76
CA GLN A 243 50.96 15.40 26.30
C GLN A 243 51.29 14.26 27.27
N LEU A 244 50.36 13.87 28.14
CA LEU A 244 50.52 12.77 29.08
C LEU A 244 50.56 11.40 28.38
N GLU A 245 49.81 11.24 27.30
CA GLU A 245 49.85 10.03 26.47
C GLU A 245 51.23 9.84 25.82
N LYS A 246 51.87 10.93 25.35
CA LYS A 246 53.26 10.86 24.84
C LYS A 246 54.28 10.39 25.86
N ILE A 247 54.13 10.78 27.14
CA ILE A 247 55.05 10.41 28.23
C ILE A 247 54.93 8.92 28.61
N LYS A 248 53.77 8.29 28.34
CA LYS A 248 53.57 6.86 28.59
C LYS A 248 54.24 5.94 27.57
N PHE A 249 54.70 6.47 26.44
CA PHE A 249 55.30 5.72 25.33
C PHE A 249 56.77 6.11 25.05
N SER A 250 57.42 6.82 25.97
CA SER A 250 58.87 7.10 25.96
C SER A 250 59.56 6.39 27.12
#